data_AF-A0AAN7J1P6-F1
#
_entry.id   AF-A0AAN7J1P6-F1
#
_cell.length_a   1.000
_cell.length_b   1.000
_cell.length_c   1.000
_cell.angle_alpha   90.00
_cell.angle_beta   90.00
_cell.angle_gamma   90.00
#
_symmetry.space_group_name_H-M   'P 1'
#
loop_
_entity.id
_entity.type
_entity.pdbx_description
1 polymer ?
#
loop_
_entity_poly.entity_id
_entity_poly.type
_entity_poly.pdbx_seq_one_letter_code
_entity_poly.pdbx_strand_id
1 'polypeptide(L)'
;MADLQVVSSIRRLNNQNYNTWSTCMESYLQGQDLWEIMAGGETTPPKNAETLRKWKIKVRKALFAINTSIEEEMLEHIRHVLRIEIMKTEKMRRALKIEELKEVVTIMIVDPLVPKVFQVWKNGPLCTRLSIQVENSLRKYSDVQQPRR
;
A
#
# COMPACT_ATOMS: atom_id res chain seq x y z
N MET A 1 17.03 23.15 19.11
CA MET A 1 17.82 22.04 19.67
C MET A 1 17.15 21.35 20.87
N ALA A 2 16.06 21.90 21.45
CA ALA A 2 15.36 21.28 22.59
C ALA A 2 14.58 20.00 22.24
N ASP A 3 13.96 19.91 21.06
CA ASP A 3 13.06 18.79 20.71
C ASP A 3 13.75 17.42 20.67
N LEU A 4 15.01 17.37 20.24
CA LEU A 4 15.79 16.12 20.17
C LEU A 4 16.19 15.61 21.56
N GLN A 5 16.36 16.52 22.52
CA GLN A 5 16.74 16.19 23.89
C GLN A 5 15.58 15.52 24.64
N VAL A 6 14.34 15.91 24.36
CA VAL A 6 13.14 15.30 24.97
C VAL A 6 12.83 13.92 24.38
N VAL A 7 13.06 13.69 23.07
CA VAL A 7 12.95 12.32 22.51
C VAL A 7 13.98 11.39 23.15
N SER A 8 15.19 11.90 23.42
CA SER A 8 16.25 11.10 24.05
C SER A 8 15.98 10.72 25.50
N SER A 9 15.08 11.44 26.21
CA SER A 9 14.70 11.11 27.58
C SER A 9 13.55 10.10 27.67
N ILE A 10 12.82 9.86 26.57
CA ILE A 10 11.85 8.76 26.50
C ILE A 10 12.63 7.45 26.43
N ARG A 11 12.40 6.57 27.41
CA ARG A 11 12.99 5.23 27.40
C ARG A 11 12.58 4.51 26.12
N ARG A 12 13.54 3.98 25.36
CA ARG A 12 13.28 3.36 24.06
C ARG A 12 12.34 2.14 24.19
N LEU A 13 11.51 1.91 23.17
CA LEU A 13 10.58 0.78 23.11
C LEU A 13 11.33 -0.55 23.02
N ASN A 14 10.95 -1.48 23.89
CA ASN A 14 11.36 -2.88 23.90
C ASN A 14 10.17 -3.81 24.16
N ASN A 15 10.44 -5.11 24.25
CA ASN A 15 9.43 -6.16 24.34
C ASN A 15 8.60 -6.11 25.65
N GLN A 16 8.99 -5.29 26.64
CA GLN A 16 8.41 -5.31 27.99
C GLN A 16 7.74 -3.98 28.38
N ASN A 17 8.04 -2.89 27.68
CA ASN A 17 7.69 -1.54 28.16
C ASN A 17 6.68 -0.80 27.27
N TYR A 18 5.99 -1.50 26.36
CA TYR A 18 5.08 -0.88 25.38
C TYR A 18 4.08 0.10 26.03
N ASN A 19 3.40 -0.30 27.10
CA ASN A 19 2.37 0.55 27.74
C ASN A 19 2.94 1.86 28.30
N THR A 20 4.13 1.81 28.88
CA THR A 20 4.81 3.01 29.40
C THR A 20 5.36 3.85 28.25
N TRP A 21 5.98 3.21 27.26
CA TRP A 21 6.49 3.90 26.07
C TRP A 21 5.39 4.60 25.29
N SER A 22 4.24 3.93 25.08
CA SER A 22 3.12 4.47 24.31
C SER A 22 2.54 5.72 24.96
N THR A 23 2.33 5.69 26.29
CA THR A 23 1.83 6.84 27.06
C THR A 23 2.80 8.03 27.01
N CYS A 24 4.11 7.76 27.18
CA CYS A 24 5.14 8.80 27.09
C CYS A 24 5.24 9.39 25.67
N MET A 25 5.17 8.53 24.65
CA MET A 25 5.24 8.94 23.25
C MET A 25 4.00 9.74 22.83
N GLU A 26 2.81 9.33 23.27
CA GLU A 26 1.56 10.08 23.06
C GLU A 26 1.66 11.48 23.66
N SER A 27 2.07 11.59 24.92
CA SER A 27 2.24 12.88 25.61
C SER A 27 3.25 13.78 24.88
N TYR A 28 4.36 13.20 24.40
CA TYR A 28 5.36 13.92 23.61
C TYR A 28 4.80 14.42 22.28
N LEU A 29 4.09 13.57 21.54
CA LEU A 29 3.50 13.92 20.25
C LEU A 29 2.40 14.97 20.40
N GLN A 30 1.61 14.92 21.48
CA GLN A 30 0.63 15.96 21.81
C GLN A 30 1.31 17.30 22.10
N GLY A 31 2.36 17.31 22.92
CA GLY A 31 3.14 18.52 23.21
C GLY A 31 3.83 19.14 21.98
N GLN A 32 4.02 18.36 20.91
CA GLN A 32 4.65 18.78 19.66
C GLN A 32 3.66 19.06 18.52
N ASP A 33 2.35 18.97 18.77
CA ASP A 33 1.30 19.12 17.73
C ASP A 33 1.47 18.10 16.56
N LEU A 34 1.89 16.89 16.93
CA LEU A 34 2.13 15.75 16.02
C LEU A 34 1.12 14.61 16.21
N TRP A 35 0.36 14.60 17.31
CA TRP A 35 -0.54 13.51 17.65
C TRP A 35 -1.63 13.28 16.60
N GLU A 36 -2.25 14.33 16.07
CA GLU A 36 -3.33 14.23 15.08
C GLU A 36 -2.92 13.52 13.78
N ILE A 37 -1.63 13.57 13.43
CA ILE A 37 -1.07 12.82 12.29
C ILE A 37 -1.11 11.31 12.54
N MET A 38 -0.92 10.88 13.80
CA MET A 38 -0.84 9.48 14.21
C MET A 38 -2.19 8.92 14.64
N ALA A 39 -3.01 9.73 15.30
CA ALA A 39 -4.31 9.35 15.86
C ALA A 39 -5.41 9.17 14.80
N GLY A 40 -5.17 9.62 13.56
CA GLY A 40 -6.13 9.47 12.47
C GLY A 40 -6.72 10.78 11.95
N GLY A 41 -6.67 11.85 12.74
CA GLY A 41 -7.31 13.14 12.46
C GLY A 41 -6.80 13.86 11.21
N GLU A 42 -5.50 13.71 10.91
CA GLU A 42 -4.84 14.31 9.74
C GLU A 42 -4.19 13.24 8.82
N THR A 43 -4.84 12.08 8.62
CA THR A 43 -4.24 10.99 7.82
C THR A 43 -4.25 11.23 6.31
N THR A 44 -5.11 12.11 5.82
CA THR A 44 -5.21 12.42 4.39
C THR A 44 -4.34 13.61 4.00
N PRO A 45 -3.46 13.49 3.00
CA PRO A 45 -2.68 14.63 2.52
C PRO A 45 -3.61 15.72 1.97
N PRO A 46 -3.48 16.97 2.42
CA PRO A 46 -4.33 18.05 1.95
C PRO A 46 -4.02 18.42 0.50
N LYS A 47 -5.02 18.94 -0.23
CA LYS A 47 -4.92 19.26 -1.66
C LYS A 47 -4.13 20.54 -1.95
N ASN A 48 -4.12 21.49 -1.01
CA ASN A 48 -3.39 22.74 -1.18
C ASN A 48 -1.89 22.53 -0.93
N ALA A 49 -1.05 23.02 -1.84
CA ALA A 49 0.40 22.85 -1.85
C ALA A 49 1.08 23.37 -0.56
N GLU A 50 0.62 24.49 0.00
CA GLU A 50 1.21 25.06 1.21
C GLU A 50 0.90 24.18 2.44
N THR A 51 -0.36 23.79 2.60
CA THR A 51 -0.80 22.87 3.66
C THR A 51 -0.17 21.50 3.51
N LEU A 52 0.05 21.02 2.28
CA LEU A 52 0.70 19.75 2.01
C LEU A 52 2.16 19.76 2.44
N ARG A 53 2.87 20.88 2.23
CA ARG A 53 4.26 21.03 2.68
C ARG A 53 4.35 21.00 4.20
N LYS A 54 3.48 21.73 4.90
CA LYS A 54 3.40 21.75 6.37
C LYS A 54 3.08 20.36 6.92
N TRP A 55 2.08 19.69 6.35
CA TRP A 55 1.69 18.32 6.69
C TRP A 55 2.85 17.33 6.50
N LYS A 56 3.55 17.37 5.35
CA LYS A 56 4.73 16.51 5.10
C LYS A 56 5.84 16.71 6.12
N ILE A 57 6.05 17.95 6.58
CA ILE A 57 7.04 18.24 7.63
C ILE A 57 6.60 17.62 8.96
N LYS A 58 5.33 17.77 9.36
CA LYS A 58 4.78 17.14 10.57
C LYS A 58 4.91 15.61 10.52
N VAL A 59 4.51 14.99 9.42
CA VAL A 59 4.64 13.54 9.20
C VAL A 59 6.08 13.08 9.36
N ARG A 60 7.03 13.77 8.72
CA ARG A 60 8.46 13.43 8.81
C ARG A 60 8.99 13.55 10.24
N LYS A 61 8.61 14.61 10.96
CA LYS A 61 9.00 14.81 12.37
C LYS A 61 8.44 13.72 13.27
N ALA A 62 7.16 13.40 13.14
CA ALA A 62 6.50 12.37 13.94
C ALA A 62 7.13 10.99 13.68
N LEU A 63 7.35 10.65 12.41
CA LEU A 63 7.99 9.39 12.03
C LEU A 63 9.42 9.29 12.56
N PHE A 64 10.18 10.38 12.52
CA PHE A 64 11.53 10.42 13.07
C PHE A 64 11.54 10.21 14.59
N ALA A 65 10.67 10.90 15.33
CA ALA A 65 10.55 10.75 16.78
C ALA A 65 10.20 9.30 17.17
N ILE A 66 9.22 8.69 16.49
CA ILE A 66 8.86 7.29 16.72
C ILE A 66 10.03 6.37 16.42
N ASN A 67 10.63 6.44 15.22
CA ASN A 67 11.71 5.53 14.83
C ASN A 67 12.94 5.60 15.75
N THR A 68 13.31 6.80 16.20
CA THR A 68 14.46 7.00 17.09
C THR A 68 14.20 6.55 18.52
N SER A 69 12.93 6.50 18.93
CA SER A 69 12.52 6.04 20.25
C SER A 69 12.30 4.52 20.36
N ILE A 70 12.58 3.75 19.31
CA ILE A 70 12.43 2.27 19.31
C ILE A 70 13.81 1.64 19.39
N GLU A 71 14.00 0.58 20.18
CA GLU A 71 15.25 -0.20 20.19
C GLU A 71 15.45 -0.93 18.85
N GLU A 72 16.69 -1.10 18.40
CA GLU A 72 16.98 -1.63 17.04
C GLU A 72 16.37 -3.02 16.82
N GLU A 73 16.40 -3.87 17.85
CA GLU A 73 15.79 -5.21 17.80
C GLU A 73 14.29 -5.13 17.55
N MET A 74 13.56 -4.27 18.26
CA MET A 74 12.13 -4.07 18.06
C MET A 74 11.81 -3.44 16.70
N LEU A 75 12.67 -2.54 16.23
CA LEU A 75 12.49 -1.87 14.96
C LEU A 75 12.54 -2.86 13.80
N GLU A 76 13.43 -3.86 13.85
CA GLU A 76 13.50 -4.90 12.83
C GLU A 76 12.25 -5.80 12.83
N HIS A 77 11.75 -6.17 14.00
CA HIS A 77 10.48 -6.92 14.12
C HIS A 77 9.30 -6.14 13.52
N ILE A 78 9.18 -4.84 13.82
CA ILE A 78 8.12 -3.98 13.27
C ILE A 78 8.25 -3.89 11.75
N ARG A 79 9.45 -3.67 11.21
CA ARG A 79 9.69 -3.64 9.75
C ARG A 79 9.32 -4.96 9.08
N HIS A 80 9.64 -6.09 9.71
CA HIS A 80 9.31 -7.40 9.19
C HIS A 80 7.79 -7.62 9.11
N VAL A 81 7.06 -7.29 10.18
CA VAL A 81 5.59 -7.39 10.21
C VAL A 81 4.96 -6.46 9.16
N LEU A 82 5.40 -5.20 9.09
CA LEU A 82 4.90 -4.24 8.09
C LEU A 82 5.15 -4.72 6.67
N ARG A 83 6.34 -5.30 6.39
CA ARG A 83 6.65 -5.87 5.08
C ARG A 83 5.69 -6.98 4.70
N ILE A 84 5.37 -7.88 5.63
CA ILE A 84 4.41 -8.97 5.39
C ILE A 84 3.02 -8.41 5.06
N GLU A 85 2.53 -7.43 5.83
CA GLU A 85 1.18 -6.89 5.61
C GLU A 85 1.08 -6.08 4.30
N ILE A 86 2.14 -5.35 3.94
CA ILE A 86 2.25 -4.69 2.62
C ILE A 86 2.20 -5.74 1.51
N MET A 87 3.03 -6.78 1.60
CA MET A 87 3.05 -7.86 0.59
C MET A 87 1.69 -8.56 0.48
N LYS A 88 1.02 -8.80 1.60
CA LYS A 88 -0.32 -9.40 1.64
C LYS A 88 -1.36 -8.50 0.98
N THR A 89 -1.35 -7.21 1.29
CA THR A 89 -2.25 -6.21 0.69
C THR A 89 -2.04 -6.09 -0.81
N GLU A 90 -0.78 -6.05 -1.26
CA GLU A 90 -0.45 -6.04 -2.69
C GLU A 90 -0.89 -7.33 -3.38
N LYS A 91 -0.69 -8.50 -2.75
CA LYS A 91 -1.13 -9.79 -3.29
C LYS A 91 -2.66 -9.83 -3.42
N MET A 92 -3.40 -9.37 -2.41
CA MET A 92 -4.86 -9.25 -2.48
C MET A 92 -5.31 -8.29 -3.59
N ARG A 93 -4.67 -7.12 -3.71
CA ARG A 93 -4.95 -6.16 -4.80
C ARG A 93 -4.71 -6.76 -6.18
N ARG A 94 -3.64 -7.53 -6.36
CA ARG A 94 -3.36 -8.24 -7.62
C ARG A 94 -4.38 -9.36 -7.88
N ALA A 95 -4.78 -10.10 -6.86
CA ALA A 95 -5.79 -11.15 -6.97
C ALA A 95 -7.16 -10.57 -7.39
N LEU A 96 -7.58 -9.46 -6.78
CA LEU A 96 -8.80 -8.75 -7.17
C LEU A 96 -8.74 -8.26 -8.62
N LYS A 97 -7.60 -7.69 -9.04
CA LYS A 97 -7.40 -7.27 -10.44
C LYS A 97 -7.50 -8.45 -11.42
N ILE A 98 -6.97 -9.61 -11.03
CA ILE A 98 -7.05 -10.83 -11.85
C ILE A 98 -8.50 -11.33 -11.93
N GLU A 99 -9.26 -11.24 -10.84
CA GLU A 99 -10.68 -11.63 -10.80
C GLU A 99 -11.55 -10.74 -11.69
N GLU A 100 -11.38 -9.42 -11.60
CA GLU A 100 -12.01 -8.46 -12.53
C GLU A 100 -11.68 -8.80 -14.00
N LEU A 101 -10.41 -9.11 -14.29
CA LEU A 101 -9.98 -9.50 -15.63
C LEU A 101 -10.56 -10.84 -16.08
N LYS A 102 -10.76 -11.80 -15.17
CA LYS A 102 -11.42 -13.07 -15.46
C LYS A 102 -12.88 -12.89 -15.81
N GLU A 103 -13.62 -12.05 -15.08
CA GLU A 103 -15.03 -11.74 -15.40
C GLU A 103 -15.16 -11.13 -16.79
N VAL A 104 -14.31 -10.14 -17.12
CA VAL A 104 -14.28 -9.53 -18.46
C VAL A 104 -13.97 -10.58 -19.53
N VAL A 105 -13.00 -11.46 -19.30
CA VAL A 105 -12.66 -12.54 -20.24
C VAL A 105 -13.80 -13.56 -20.39
N THR A 106 -14.46 -13.95 -19.30
CA THR A 106 -15.61 -14.85 -19.34
C THR A 106 -16.76 -14.24 -20.13
N ILE A 107 -17.08 -12.96 -19.93
CA ILE A 107 -18.10 -12.25 -20.73
C ILE A 107 -17.70 -12.24 -22.21
N MET A 108 -16.41 -12.01 -22.53
CA MET A 108 -15.93 -12.06 -23.92
C MET A 108 -16.04 -13.45 -24.57
N ILE A 109 -15.96 -14.53 -23.77
CA ILE A 109 -16.05 -15.91 -24.28
C ILE A 109 -17.50 -16.39 -24.41
N VAL A 110 -18.38 -15.97 -23.50
CA VAL A 110 -19.77 -16.46 -23.40
C VAL A 110 -20.72 -15.70 -24.34
N ASP A 111 -20.39 -14.48 -24.75
CA ASP A 111 -21.22 -13.69 -25.68
C ASP A 111 -20.83 -13.94 -27.16
N PRO A 112 -21.69 -14.59 -27.97
CA PRO A 112 -21.42 -14.91 -29.36
C PRO A 112 -21.33 -13.68 -30.30
N LEU A 113 -21.65 -12.47 -29.83
CA LEU A 113 -21.51 -11.23 -30.60
C LEU A 113 -20.15 -10.53 -30.40
N VAL A 114 -19.42 -10.84 -29.33
CA VAL A 114 -18.12 -10.24 -29.00
C VAL A 114 -16.99 -10.55 -30.00
N PRO A 115 -16.93 -11.71 -30.68
CA PRO A 115 -15.89 -11.96 -31.70
C PRO A 115 -15.88 -10.91 -32.83
N LYS A 116 -17.04 -10.34 -33.16
CA LYS A 116 -17.15 -9.29 -34.19
C LYS A 116 -16.63 -7.93 -33.69
N VAL A 117 -16.93 -7.57 -32.44
CA VAL A 117 -16.46 -6.32 -31.80
C VAL A 117 -14.96 -6.40 -31.51
N PHE A 118 -14.45 -7.56 -31.09
CA PHE A 118 -13.02 -7.80 -30.84
C PHE A 118 -12.20 -7.74 -32.14
N GLN A 119 -12.72 -8.23 -33.27
CA GLN A 119 -12.08 -8.08 -34.58
C GLN A 119 -12.00 -6.63 -35.05
N VAL A 120 -13.05 -5.83 -34.81
CA VAL A 120 -13.04 -4.38 -35.11
C VAL A 120 -12.04 -3.65 -34.21
N TRP A 121 -11.93 -4.03 -32.93
CA TRP A 121 -10.99 -3.44 -31.97
C TRP A 121 -9.53 -3.83 -32.26
N LYS A 122 -9.27 -5.08 -32.64
CA LYS A 122 -7.95 -5.60 -33.05
C LYS A 122 -7.38 -4.90 -34.28
N ASN A 123 -8.25 -4.46 -35.20
CA ASN A 123 -7.86 -3.77 -36.43
C ASN A 123 -7.82 -2.24 -36.29
N GLY A 124 -8.05 -1.69 -35.08
CA GLY A 124 -8.01 -0.25 -34.79
C GLY A 124 -6.63 0.25 -34.32
N PRO A 125 -6.28 1.54 -34.56
CA PRO A 125 -4.92 2.06 -34.37
C PRO A 125 -4.45 2.24 -32.92
N LEU A 126 -5.27 1.97 -31.90
CA LEU A 126 -4.94 2.22 -30.47
C LEU A 126 -4.61 0.95 -29.67
N CYS A 127 -4.44 -0.20 -30.32
CA CYS A 127 -4.69 -1.49 -29.68
C CYS A 127 -3.47 -2.37 -29.38
N THR A 128 -2.33 -1.81 -28.96
CA THR A 128 -1.11 -2.64 -28.82
C THR A 128 -0.94 -3.26 -27.43
N ARG A 129 -1.27 -2.59 -26.31
CA ARG A 129 -0.90 -3.11 -24.98
C ARG A 129 -1.95 -4.02 -24.32
N LEU A 130 -3.23 -3.68 -24.41
CA LEU A 130 -4.32 -4.48 -23.84
C LEU A 130 -4.61 -5.73 -24.69
N SER A 131 -4.50 -5.66 -26.02
CA SER A 131 -4.63 -6.85 -26.90
C SER A 131 -3.61 -7.93 -26.59
N ILE A 132 -2.33 -7.56 -26.38
CA ILE A 132 -1.28 -8.54 -26.07
C ILE A 132 -1.57 -9.24 -24.74
N GLN A 133 -2.08 -8.51 -23.73
CA GLN A 133 -2.36 -9.09 -22.42
C GLN A 133 -3.58 -10.03 -22.45
N VAL A 134 -4.59 -9.70 -23.26
CA VAL A 134 -5.76 -10.56 -23.49
C VAL A 134 -5.39 -11.80 -24.32
N GLU A 135 -4.63 -11.65 -25.42
CA GLU A 135 -4.16 -12.78 -26.25
C GLU A 135 -3.29 -13.77 -25.46
N ASN A 136 -2.38 -13.27 -24.61
CA ASN A 136 -1.56 -14.13 -23.74
C ASN A 136 -2.38 -14.87 -22.68
N SER A 137 -3.48 -14.28 -22.22
CA SER A 137 -4.38 -14.89 -21.24
C SER A 137 -5.24 -15.98 -21.88
N LEU A 138 -5.75 -15.74 -23.10
CA LEU A 138 -6.50 -16.72 -23.89
C LEU A 138 -5.63 -17.91 -24.30
N ARG A 139 -4.37 -17.70 -24.70
CA ARG A 139 -3.43 -18.77 -25.03
C ARG A 139 -3.17 -19.68 -23.82
N LYS A 140 -2.91 -19.09 -22.64
CA LYS A 140 -2.74 -19.86 -21.39
C LYS A 140 -3.99 -20.67 -21.02
N TYR A 141 -5.19 -20.15 -21.26
CA TYR A 141 -6.42 -20.87 -20.98
C TYR A 141 -6.62 -22.07 -21.93
N SER A 142 -6.30 -21.89 -23.22
CA SER A 142 -6.32 -22.96 -24.23
C SER A 142 -5.33 -24.09 -23.89
N ASP A 143 -4.13 -23.76 -23.41
CA ASP A 143 -3.11 -24.75 -23.01
C ASP A 143 -3.51 -25.54 -21.75
N VAL A 144 -4.34 -24.95 -20.87
CA VAL A 144 -4.83 -25.61 -19.65
C VAL A 144 -6.03 -26.54 -19.93
N GLN A 145 -6.82 -26.24 -20.96
CA GLN A 145 -8.01 -27.03 -21.35
C GLN A 145 -7.69 -28.20 -22.30
N GLN A 146 -6.49 -28.29 -22.88
CA GLN A 146 -6.07 -29.46 -23.67
C GLN A 146 -5.43 -30.53 -22.76
N PRO A 147 -6.06 -31.71 -22.59
CA PRO A 147 -5.40 -32.82 -21.91
C PRO A 147 -4.24 -33.29 -22.79
N ARG A 148 -3.03 -33.33 -22.22
CA ARG A 148 -1.87 -33.94 -22.90
C ARG A 148 -2.23 -35.38 -23.27
N ARG A 149 -2.45 -35.61 -24.56
CA ARG A 149 -2.41 -36.95 -25.16
C ARG A 149 -0.96 -37.38 -25.31
#